data_AF-A0A3Q7NMY4-F1
#
_entry.id   AF-A0A3Q7NMY4-F1
#
_cell.length_a   1.000
_cell.length_b   1.000
_cell.length_c   1.000
_cell.angle_alpha   90.00
_cell.angle_beta   90.00
_cell.angle_gamma   90.00
#
_symmetry.space_group_name_H-M   'P 1'
#
loop_
_entity.id
_entity.type
_entity.pdbx_description
1 polymer ?
#
loop_
_entity_poly.entity_id
_entity_poly.type
_entity_poly.pdbx_seq_one_letter_code
_entity_poly.pdbx_strand_id
1 'polypeptide(L)'
;MLVVEVANGRSLVWGAEAVQALRERLGVGGRTVGALPRGPRQNSRLGLPLLLMPEEARLLAEIGAVTLVSAPRPDPRQHSLALASFKRQQEQGFQEQSALAAEARETRRQELLEKIAEGQAAKKQKLEQESEASESQEAGANPDAAESEASASQALGEPEEAGSSSPQPGPSNGVAPLPRSALLVQLATARPRPIKARPLDWRVQSKDWPHAGRPAHELRYSIYRDLWERGFFLSAAGKFGGDFLVYPVVWCSGYGTCQKVRSNNL
;
A
#
# COMPACT_ATOMS: atom_id res chain seq x y z
N MET A 1 19.29 15.18 -12.09
CA MET A 1 19.85 13.89 -12.54
C MET A 1 19.45 12.81 -11.55
N LEU A 2 18.83 11.72 -12.02
CA LEU A 2 18.37 10.63 -11.15
C LEU A 2 19.52 9.64 -10.87
N VAL A 3 19.47 8.95 -9.73
CA VAL A 3 20.51 7.99 -9.31
C VAL A 3 19.93 6.58 -9.28
N VAL A 4 20.62 5.64 -9.91
CA VAL A 4 20.28 4.22 -9.91
C VAL A 4 21.40 3.44 -9.22
N GLU A 5 21.09 2.77 -8.12
CA GLU A 5 22.03 1.94 -7.39
C GLU A 5 22.12 0.56 -8.05
N VAL A 6 23.32 0.15 -8.46
CA VAL A 6 23.54 -1.15 -9.08
C VAL A 6 24.29 -2.05 -8.11
N ALA A 7 23.71 -3.21 -7.82
CA ALA A 7 24.30 -4.21 -6.93
C ALA A 7 24.08 -5.62 -7.47
N ASN A 8 25.15 -6.40 -7.64
CA ASN A 8 25.09 -7.78 -8.15
C ASN A 8 24.31 -7.91 -9.48
N GLY A 9 24.51 -7.00 -10.43
CA GLY A 9 23.79 -7.02 -11.71
C GLY A 9 22.34 -6.55 -11.64
N ARG A 10 21.89 -5.99 -10.50
CA ARG A 10 20.53 -5.47 -10.33
C ARG A 10 20.55 -3.97 -10.19
N SER A 11 19.80 -3.29 -11.04
CA SER A 11 19.65 -1.83 -11.05
C SER A 11 18.42 -1.43 -10.24
N LEU A 12 18.63 -0.70 -9.15
CA LEU A 12 17.62 -0.40 -8.13
C LEU A 12 17.43 1.12 -7.99
N VAL A 13 16.17 1.55 -7.95
CA VAL A 13 15.78 2.94 -7.71
C VAL A 13 15.01 3.00 -6.40
N TRP A 14 15.54 3.76 -5.46
CA TRP A 14 15.04 3.79 -4.08
C TRP A 14 14.15 4.98 -3.75
N GLY A 15 13.89 5.90 -4.68
CA GLY A 15 13.07 7.10 -4.44
C GLY A 15 11.75 7.09 -5.22
N ALA A 16 10.64 7.34 -4.55
CA ALA A 16 9.31 7.37 -5.17
C ALA A 16 9.20 8.40 -6.30
N GLU A 17 9.71 9.62 -6.07
CA GLU A 17 9.71 10.69 -7.09
C GLU A 17 10.54 10.33 -8.32
N ALA A 18 11.69 9.67 -8.10
CA ALA A 18 12.52 9.18 -9.20
C ALA A 18 11.78 8.13 -10.02
N VAL A 19 11.11 7.18 -9.36
CA VAL A 19 10.28 6.16 -10.01
C VAL A 19 9.14 6.78 -10.80
N GLN A 20 8.46 7.77 -10.25
CA GLN A 20 7.40 8.50 -10.94
C GLN A 20 7.94 9.18 -12.20
N ALA A 21 9.06 9.91 -12.10
CA ALA A 21 9.68 10.57 -13.24
C ALA A 21 10.11 9.58 -14.34
N LEU A 22 10.66 8.41 -13.98
CA LEU A 22 11.02 7.36 -14.94
C LEU A 22 9.80 6.84 -15.71
N ARG A 23 8.67 6.63 -15.02
CA ARG A 23 7.44 6.10 -15.63
C ARG A 23 6.73 7.12 -16.49
N GLU A 24 6.54 8.33 -15.99
CA GLU A 24 5.76 9.35 -16.68
C GLU A 24 6.54 10.01 -17.82
N ARG A 25 7.82 10.32 -17.62
CA ARG A 25 8.60 11.11 -18.58
C ARG A 25 9.39 10.25 -19.55
N LEU A 26 9.97 9.16 -19.04
CA LEU A 26 10.88 8.29 -19.82
C LEU A 26 10.23 6.98 -20.25
N GLY A 27 8.97 6.74 -19.86
CA GLY A 27 8.20 5.53 -20.15
C GLY A 27 8.95 4.25 -19.83
N VAL A 28 9.75 4.26 -18.76
CA VAL A 28 10.43 3.08 -18.23
C VAL A 28 9.62 2.59 -17.03
N GLY A 29 9.04 1.40 -17.17
CA GLY A 29 8.13 0.85 -16.17
C GLY A 29 8.85 0.32 -14.94
N GLY A 30 9.90 -0.48 -15.16
CA GLY A 30 10.55 -1.31 -14.14
C GLY A 30 9.58 -2.24 -13.40
N ARG A 31 10.11 -2.95 -12.41
CA ARG A 31 9.33 -3.80 -11.49
C ARG A 31 9.61 -3.43 -10.05
N THR A 32 8.60 -3.01 -9.31
CA THR A 32 8.74 -2.75 -7.87
C THR A 32 9.01 -4.05 -7.11
N VAL A 33 9.98 -4.02 -6.20
CA VAL A 33 10.41 -5.18 -5.41
C VAL A 33 10.04 -4.95 -3.95
N GLY A 34 9.52 -5.99 -3.31
CA GLY A 34 9.04 -5.96 -1.94
C GLY A 34 7.61 -6.50 -1.83
N ALA A 35 7.20 -6.71 -0.60
CA ALA A 35 5.84 -7.05 -0.25
C ALA A 35 5.40 -6.18 0.93
N LEU A 36 4.10 -5.91 1.02
CA LEU A 36 3.55 -5.25 2.20
C LEU A 36 3.69 -6.20 3.39
N PRO A 37 4.13 -5.74 4.58
CA PRO A 37 4.28 -6.59 5.76
C PRO A 37 3.01 -7.37 6.13
N ARG A 38 1.82 -6.79 5.87
CA ARG A 38 0.51 -7.42 6.13
C ARG A 38 -0.05 -8.21 4.95
N GLY A 39 0.57 -8.12 3.79
CA GLY A 39 0.13 -8.76 2.56
C GLY A 39 1.31 -9.34 1.80
N PRO A 40 1.99 -10.39 2.33
CA PRO A 40 3.15 -10.98 1.67
C PRO A 40 2.81 -11.55 0.28
N ARG A 41 1.52 -11.87 0.05
CA ARG A 41 0.98 -12.31 -1.25
C ARG A 41 0.50 -11.16 -2.15
N GLN A 42 0.37 -9.93 -1.63
CA GLN A 42 0.12 -8.75 -2.45
C GLN A 42 1.43 -8.31 -3.11
N ASN A 43 1.49 -8.71 -4.38
CA ASN A 43 2.57 -8.51 -5.34
C ASN A 43 3.12 -7.09 -5.34
N SER A 44 4.45 -6.95 -5.23
CA SER A 44 5.38 -6.23 -6.13
C SER A 44 4.91 -4.95 -6.84
N ARG A 45 3.88 -4.26 -6.35
CA ARG A 45 3.27 -3.04 -6.91
C ARG A 45 3.33 -1.88 -5.92
N LEU A 46 3.41 -2.20 -4.62
CA LEU A 46 3.32 -1.25 -3.51
C LEU A 46 4.59 -1.35 -2.66
N GLY A 47 5.71 -0.93 -3.23
CA GLY A 47 6.98 -0.94 -2.51
C GLY A 47 8.15 -0.46 -3.35
N LEU A 48 9.14 0.11 -2.68
CA LEU A 48 10.45 0.38 -3.22
C LEU A 48 11.42 -0.70 -2.72
N PRO A 49 12.48 -1.01 -3.47
CA PRO A 49 12.96 -0.30 -4.67
C PRO A 49 12.25 -0.70 -5.97
N LEU A 50 12.35 0.15 -6.99
CA LEU A 50 12.08 -0.23 -8.38
C LEU A 50 13.31 -0.94 -8.96
N LEU A 51 13.13 -2.18 -9.41
CA LEU A 51 14.13 -2.93 -10.14
C LEU A 51 13.97 -2.67 -11.64
N LEU A 52 15.02 -2.18 -12.27
CA LEU A 52 15.12 -2.00 -13.71
C LEU A 52 15.74 -3.23 -14.35
N MET A 53 15.31 -3.54 -15.58
CA MET A 53 16.01 -4.46 -16.46
C MET A 53 17.39 -3.89 -16.85
N PRO A 54 18.37 -4.73 -17.19
CA PRO A 54 19.66 -4.26 -17.70
C PRO A 54 19.52 -3.32 -18.90
N GLU A 55 18.59 -3.62 -19.81
CA GLU A 55 18.33 -2.83 -21.01
C GLU A 55 17.72 -1.46 -20.66
N GLU A 56 16.79 -1.42 -19.71
CA GLU A 56 16.21 -0.18 -19.17
C GLU A 56 17.28 0.71 -18.53
N ALA A 57 18.11 0.13 -17.65
CA ALA A 57 19.16 0.86 -16.94
C ALA A 57 20.23 1.39 -17.89
N ARG A 58 20.60 0.61 -18.91
CA ARG A 58 21.54 1.03 -19.95
C ARG A 58 20.99 2.18 -20.77
N LEU A 59 19.75 2.08 -21.24
CA LEU A 59 19.11 3.13 -22.03
C LEU A 59 19.11 4.45 -21.27
N LEU A 60 18.66 4.40 -20.01
CA LEU A 60 18.58 5.56 -19.14
C LEU A 60 19.95 6.21 -18.88
N ALA A 61 21.01 5.41 -18.80
CA ALA A 61 22.37 5.90 -18.65
C ALA A 61 22.93 6.46 -19.96
N GLU A 62 22.59 5.85 -21.10
CA GLU A 62 23.03 6.28 -22.43
C GLU A 62 22.42 7.65 -22.82
N ILE A 63 21.14 7.88 -22.53
CA ILE A 63 20.48 9.17 -22.77
C ILE A 63 20.84 10.25 -21.72
N GLY A 64 21.67 9.92 -20.73
CA GLY A 64 22.09 10.85 -19.67
C GLY A 64 21.01 11.19 -18.63
N ALA A 65 19.87 10.48 -18.62
CA ALA A 65 18.80 10.73 -17.66
C ALA A 65 19.15 10.28 -16.24
N VAL A 66 19.98 9.25 -16.12
CA VAL A 66 20.38 8.67 -14.83
C VAL A 66 21.88 8.46 -14.73
N THR A 67 22.40 8.52 -13.51
CA THR A 67 23.75 8.06 -13.17
C THR A 67 23.64 6.70 -12.49
N LEU A 68 24.31 5.70 -13.07
CA LEU A 68 24.49 4.41 -12.40
C LEU A 68 25.57 4.55 -11.34
N VAL A 69 25.31 4.05 -10.14
CA VAL A 69 26.26 4.06 -9.04
C VAL A 69 26.37 2.68 -8.40
N SER A 70 27.58 2.27 -8.05
CA SER A 70 27.79 1.10 -7.20
C SER A 70 27.89 1.57 -5.74
N ALA A 71 27.03 1.05 -4.87
CA ALA A 71 27.08 1.31 -3.45
C ALA A 71 27.96 0.26 -2.74
N PRO A 72 28.83 0.67 -1.81
CA PRO A 72 29.62 -0.27 -1.04
C PRO A 72 28.70 -1.16 -0.20
N ARG A 73 29.05 -2.45 -0.16
CA ARG A 73 28.28 -3.43 0.61
C ARG A 73 28.42 -3.10 2.09
N PRO A 74 27.32 -3.05 2.85
CA PRO A 74 27.40 -2.90 4.29
C PRO A 74 28.17 -4.09 4.86
N ASP A 75 29.06 -3.81 5.81
CA ASP A 75 29.78 -4.85 6.55
C ASP A 75 28.76 -5.75 7.27
N PRO A 76 28.85 -7.09 7.17
CA PRO A 76 28.02 -8.01 7.94
C PRO A 76 27.93 -7.68 9.44
N ARG A 77 28.97 -7.13 10.05
CA ARG A 77 28.95 -6.69 11.47
C ARG A 77 28.09 -5.45 11.69
N GLN A 78 28.05 -4.53 10.73
CA GLN A 78 27.14 -3.37 10.77
C GLN A 78 25.69 -3.81 10.54
N HIS A 79 25.48 -4.90 9.82
CA HIS A 79 24.15 -5.46 9.60
C HIS A 79 23.50 -5.95 10.89
N SER A 80 24.23 -6.64 11.78
CA SER A 80 23.66 -7.11 13.06
C SER A 80 23.25 -5.94 13.96
N LEU A 81 24.07 -4.89 14.03
CA LEU A 81 23.75 -3.66 14.75
C LEU A 81 22.51 -2.95 14.17
N ALA A 82 22.42 -2.85 12.84
CA ALA A 82 21.26 -2.27 12.16
C ALA A 82 19.98 -3.09 12.34
N LEU A 83 20.09 -4.42 12.40
CA LEU A 83 18.97 -5.30 12.72
C LEU A 83 18.49 -5.10 14.16
N ALA A 84 19.43 -4.95 15.11
CA ALA A 84 19.09 -4.70 16.51
C ALA A 84 18.40 -3.34 16.70
N SER A 85 18.89 -2.28 16.04
CA SER A 85 18.24 -0.97 16.07
C SER A 85 16.86 -0.99 15.42
N PHE A 86 16.71 -1.68 14.27
CA PHE A 86 15.41 -1.85 13.61
C PHE A 86 14.39 -2.58 14.50
N LYS A 87 14.78 -3.68 15.16
CA LYS A 87 13.91 -4.40 16.10
C LYS A 87 13.51 -3.54 17.28
N ARG A 88 14.43 -2.74 17.82
CA ARG A 88 14.14 -1.80 18.91
C ARG A 88 13.12 -0.75 18.47
N GLN A 89 13.30 -0.16 17.29
CA GLN A 89 12.37 0.83 16.75
C GLN A 89 10.98 0.22 16.49
N GLN A 90 10.91 -1.03 16.03
CA GLN A 90 9.64 -1.73 15.85
C GLN A 90 8.91 -1.94 17.19
N GLU A 91 9.63 -2.33 18.24
CA GLU A 91 9.06 -2.53 19.57
C GLU A 91 8.60 -1.20 20.18
N GLN A 92 9.39 -0.13 20.04
CA GLN A 92 8.99 1.23 20.45
C GLN A 92 7.72 1.68 19.72
N GLY A 93 7.67 1.56 18.39
CA GLY A 93 6.49 1.92 17.62
C GLY A 93 5.26 1.08 17.98
N PHE A 94 5.44 -0.18 18.41
CA PHE A 94 4.35 -1.01 18.91
C PHE A 94 3.84 -0.51 20.27
N GLN A 95 4.73 -0.15 21.19
CA GLN A 95 4.35 0.38 22.49
C GLN A 95 3.60 1.71 22.35
N GLU A 96 4.11 2.63 21.53
CA GLU A 96 3.46 3.91 21.24
C GLU A 96 2.07 3.73 20.63
N GLN A 97 1.94 2.88 19.60
CA GLN A 97 0.66 2.61 18.95
C GLN A 97 -0.32 1.89 19.87
N SER A 98 0.18 1.00 20.74
CA SER A 98 -0.66 0.32 21.73
C SER A 98 -1.21 1.29 22.77
N ALA A 99 -0.41 2.27 23.22
CA ALA A 99 -0.85 3.31 24.15
C ALA A 99 -1.93 4.18 23.50
N LEU A 100 -1.67 4.71 22.29
CA LEU A 100 -2.65 5.51 21.54
C LEU A 100 -3.94 4.74 21.23
N ALA A 101 -3.84 3.45 20.91
CA ALA A 101 -5.01 2.60 20.67
C ALA A 101 -5.83 2.36 21.95
N ALA A 102 -5.17 2.28 23.12
CA ALA A 102 -5.86 2.15 24.40
C ALA A 102 -6.59 3.46 24.75
N GLU A 103 -5.94 4.60 24.60
CA GLU A 103 -6.53 5.93 24.81
C GLU A 103 -7.74 6.15 23.89
N ALA A 104 -7.59 5.91 22.58
CA ALA A 104 -8.67 6.08 21.61
C ALA A 104 -9.88 5.14 21.84
N ARG A 105 -9.67 3.98 22.47
CA ARG A 105 -10.77 3.09 22.88
C ARG A 105 -11.46 3.59 24.13
N GLU A 106 -10.71 4.13 25.07
CA GLU A 106 -11.26 4.69 26.31
C GLU A 106 -12.10 5.94 26.03
N THR A 107 -11.63 6.85 25.17
CA THR A 107 -12.42 8.02 24.74
C THR A 107 -13.72 7.58 24.06
N ARG A 108 -13.63 6.62 23.12
CA ARG A 108 -14.82 6.06 22.46
C ARG A 108 -15.78 5.38 23.44
N ARG A 109 -15.26 4.74 24.49
CA ARG A 109 -16.07 4.13 25.55
C ARG A 109 -16.81 5.19 26.35
N GLN A 110 -16.14 6.29 26.71
CA GLN A 110 -16.74 7.41 27.43
C GLN A 110 -17.84 8.08 26.60
N GLU A 111 -17.58 8.39 25.33
CA GLU A 111 -18.57 8.96 24.41
C GLU A 111 -19.82 8.05 24.26
N LEU A 112 -19.62 6.72 24.24
CA LEU A 112 -20.73 5.78 24.15
C LEU A 112 -21.54 5.75 25.45
N LEU A 113 -20.89 5.83 26.61
CA LEU A 113 -21.57 5.91 27.90
C LEU A 113 -22.39 7.19 28.04
N GLU A 114 -21.86 8.33 27.58
CA GLU A 114 -22.59 9.60 27.53
C GLU A 114 -23.85 9.48 26.67
N LYS A 115 -23.74 8.93 25.46
CA LYS A 115 -24.90 8.69 24.57
C LYS A 115 -25.93 7.72 25.17
N ILE A 116 -25.49 6.70 25.89
CA ILE A 116 -26.40 5.77 26.58
C ILE A 116 -27.13 6.50 27.70
N ALA A 117 -26.43 7.32 28.49
CA ALA A 117 -27.03 8.10 29.58
C ALA A 117 -28.05 9.12 29.05
N GLU A 118 -27.73 9.85 27.98
CA GLU A 118 -28.64 10.76 27.29
C GLU A 118 -29.89 10.04 26.77
N GLY A 119 -29.71 8.87 26.13
CA GLY A 119 -30.81 8.06 25.63
C GLY A 119 -31.71 7.51 26.74
N GLN A 120 -31.13 7.10 27.88
CA GLN A 120 -31.88 6.66 29.05
C GLN A 120 -32.65 7.82 29.71
N ALA A 121 -32.04 9.00 29.83
CA ALA A 121 -32.69 10.19 30.36
C ALA A 121 -33.87 10.65 29.48
N ALA A 122 -33.69 10.68 28.16
CA ALA A 122 -34.76 11.00 27.21
C ALA A 122 -35.91 9.98 27.28
N LYS A 123 -35.59 8.68 27.43
CA LYS A 123 -36.60 7.63 27.62
C LYS A 123 -37.37 7.81 28.94
N LYS A 124 -36.70 8.19 30.03
CA LYS A 124 -37.33 8.45 31.33
C LYS A 124 -38.28 9.65 31.26
N GLN A 125 -37.84 10.75 30.65
CA GLN A 125 -38.68 11.95 30.46
C GLN A 125 -39.92 11.66 29.60
N LYS A 126 -39.77 10.83 28.56
CA LYS A 126 -40.91 10.45 27.72
C LYS A 126 -41.92 9.57 28.49
N LEU A 127 -41.44 8.64 29.31
CA LEU A 127 -42.29 7.84 30.20
C LEU A 127 -42.98 8.69 31.26
N GLU A 128 -42.29 9.68 31.83
CA GLU A 128 -42.87 10.63 32.80
C GLU A 128 -43.96 11.50 32.14
N GLN A 129 -43.73 11.99 30.92
CA GLN A 129 -44.73 12.72 30.14
C GLN A 129 -45.94 11.85 29.76
N GLU A 130 -45.72 10.57 29.42
CA GLU A 130 -46.80 9.61 29.14
C GLU A 130 -47.58 9.24 30.41
N SER A 131 -46.93 9.18 31.60
CA SER A 131 -47.62 8.97 32.88
C SER A 131 -48.42 10.17 33.34
N GLU A 132 -47.91 11.40 33.17
CA GLU A 132 -48.66 12.63 33.48
C GLU A 132 -49.86 12.85 32.54
N ALA A 133 -49.74 12.43 31.28
CA ALA A 133 -50.85 12.39 30.33
C ALA A 133 -51.91 11.33 30.68
N SER A 134 -51.53 10.27 31.42
CA SER A 134 -52.44 9.22 31.87
C SER A 134 -53.10 9.56 33.22
N GLU A 135 -52.45 10.31 34.12
CA GLU A 135 -53.07 10.83 35.37
C GLU A 135 -54.10 11.94 35.11
N SER A 136 -54.04 12.61 33.96
CA SER A 136 -55.10 13.52 33.51
C SER A 136 -56.28 12.79 32.83
N GLN A 137 -56.28 11.46 32.82
CA GLN A 137 -57.38 10.58 32.38
C GLN A 137 -57.88 9.62 33.49
N GLU A 138 -57.84 9.99 34.78
CA GLU A 138 -58.68 9.35 35.82
C GLU A 138 -59.98 10.16 36.04
N ALA A 139 -60.85 10.15 35.03
CA ALA A 139 -62.27 10.48 35.17
C ALA A 139 -63.07 9.68 34.13
N GLY A 140 -63.23 8.38 34.35
CA GLY A 140 -64.15 7.55 33.56
C GLY A 140 -63.86 6.05 33.60
N ALA A 141 -64.44 5.35 34.58
CA ALA A 141 -64.69 3.90 34.54
C ALA A 141 -65.71 3.58 33.40
N ASN A 142 -65.78 2.44 32.71
CA ASN A 142 -65.57 1.03 33.08
C ASN A 142 -65.57 0.11 31.79
N PRO A 143 -65.50 -1.25 31.88
CA PRO A 143 -64.71 -2.13 31.00
C PRO A 143 -65.50 -2.86 29.89
N ASP A 144 -64.81 -3.54 28.97
CA ASP A 144 -65.17 -4.92 28.58
C ASP A 144 -64.10 -5.67 27.76
N ALA A 145 -64.14 -6.99 27.92
CA ALA A 145 -63.18 -8.01 27.53
C ALA A 145 -63.11 -8.34 26.02
N ALA A 146 -61.96 -8.88 25.57
CA ALA A 146 -61.85 -10.19 24.92
C ALA A 146 -60.45 -10.43 24.32
N GLU A 147 -59.98 -11.65 24.54
CA GLU A 147 -58.73 -12.26 24.12
C GLU A 147 -58.80 -12.66 22.63
N SER A 148 -57.70 -12.57 21.87
CA SER A 148 -57.34 -13.63 20.91
C SER A 148 -55.94 -13.51 20.33
N GLU A 149 -55.34 -14.68 20.21
CA GLU A 149 -53.97 -15.04 19.87
C GLU A 149 -53.73 -15.19 18.36
N ALA A 150 -52.42 -15.24 18.03
CA ALA A 150 -51.79 -16.10 17.02
C ALA A 150 -51.67 -15.72 15.52
N SER A 151 -50.41 -15.93 15.08
CA SER A 151 -49.92 -16.48 13.79
C SER A 151 -49.68 -15.53 12.61
N ALA A 152 -48.41 -15.23 12.30
CA ALA A 152 -47.52 -15.98 11.38
C ALA A 152 -47.81 -15.65 9.90
N SER A 153 -46.84 -15.22 9.08
CA SER A 153 -45.81 -16.10 8.54
C SER A 153 -44.83 -15.33 7.61
N GLN A 154 -43.54 -15.73 7.68
CA GLN A 154 -42.62 -16.06 6.57
C GLN A 154 -42.04 -14.92 5.69
N ALA A 155 -40.72 -14.69 5.71
CA ALA A 155 -39.61 -15.45 5.07
C ALA A 155 -39.44 -15.08 3.58
N LEU A 156 -38.28 -14.91 2.95
CA LEU A 156 -36.91 -15.45 3.05
C LEU A 156 -36.00 -14.48 2.22
N GLY A 157 -34.80 -14.06 2.64
CA GLY A 157 -33.47 -14.69 2.37
C GLY A 157 -32.87 -14.21 1.03
N GLU A 158 -31.59 -13.90 0.79
CA GLU A 158 -30.23 -14.03 1.41
C GLU A 158 -29.23 -13.37 0.39
N PRO A 159 -27.88 -13.38 0.52
CA PRO A 159 -26.92 -13.48 1.66
C PRO A 159 -25.90 -12.30 1.67
N GLU A 160 -25.35 -11.79 2.79
CA GLU A 160 -24.31 -12.30 3.71
C GLU A 160 -22.98 -12.77 3.09
N GLU A 161 -21.91 -11.98 3.31
CA GLU A 161 -20.55 -12.44 3.64
C GLU A 161 -19.77 -11.27 4.26
N ALA A 162 -19.97 -11.05 5.56
CA ALA A 162 -19.04 -10.34 6.41
C ALA A 162 -19.11 -10.92 7.82
N GLY A 163 -18.17 -11.82 8.14
CA GLY A 163 -18.04 -12.48 9.43
C GLY A 163 -18.17 -11.53 10.62
N SER A 164 -19.36 -11.56 11.23
CA SER A 164 -19.71 -10.85 12.46
C SER A 164 -19.50 -11.79 13.64
N SER A 165 -18.49 -11.52 14.45
CA SER A 165 -18.38 -12.09 15.79
C SER A 165 -19.31 -11.29 16.71
N SER A 166 -20.40 -11.94 17.12
CA SER A 166 -21.39 -11.51 18.13
C SER A 166 -20.76 -10.85 19.38
N PRO A 167 -21.32 -9.74 19.91
CA PRO A 167 -20.92 -9.20 21.20
C PRO A 167 -21.70 -9.89 22.33
N GLN A 168 -21.06 -10.84 23.02
CA GLN A 168 -21.51 -11.25 24.34
C GLN A 168 -21.14 -10.18 25.39
N PRO A 169 -22.06 -9.75 26.26
CA PRO A 169 -21.76 -8.87 27.37
C PRO A 169 -21.27 -9.73 28.55
N GLY A 170 -20.02 -10.16 28.49
CA GLY A 170 -19.30 -10.70 29.65
C GLY A 170 -18.48 -9.58 30.32
N PRO A 171 -18.32 -9.56 31.66
CA PRO A 171 -17.46 -8.61 32.34
C PRO A 171 -15.99 -9.00 32.15
N SER A 172 -15.49 -8.88 30.91
CA SER A 172 -14.07 -8.90 30.63
C SER A 172 -13.54 -7.49 30.91
N ASN A 173 -13.15 -7.24 32.16
CA ASN A 173 -12.46 -6.02 32.59
C ASN A 173 -11.08 -5.81 31.92
N GLY A 174 -10.68 -6.67 30.98
CA GLY A 174 -9.47 -6.51 30.18
C GLY A 174 -9.79 -5.93 28.82
N VAL A 175 -9.36 -4.69 28.57
CA VAL A 175 -9.24 -4.15 27.21
C VAL A 175 -8.23 -5.04 26.46
N ALA A 176 -8.68 -5.72 25.41
CA ALA A 176 -7.79 -6.57 24.62
C ALA A 176 -6.66 -5.71 24.01
N PRO A 177 -5.37 -6.00 24.28
CA PRO A 177 -4.26 -5.20 23.77
C PRO A 177 -4.21 -5.19 22.24
N LEU A 178 -3.59 -4.17 21.65
CA LEU A 178 -3.39 -4.10 20.20
C LEU A 178 -2.63 -5.36 19.74
N PRO A 179 -3.18 -6.19 18.83
CA PRO A 179 -2.45 -7.36 18.37
C PRO A 179 -1.23 -6.92 17.55
N ARG A 180 -0.12 -7.65 17.68
CA ARG A 180 1.13 -7.35 16.94
C ARG A 180 0.95 -7.29 15.42
N SER A 181 0.00 -8.04 14.87
CA SER A 181 -0.36 -7.99 13.44
C SER A 181 -0.95 -6.64 13.01
N ALA A 182 -1.55 -5.89 13.94
CA ALA A 182 -2.11 -4.56 13.73
C ALA A 182 -1.10 -3.42 13.95
N LEU A 183 0.19 -3.72 14.15
CA LEU A 183 1.26 -2.72 14.14
C LEU A 183 1.35 -2.03 12.78
N LEU A 184 1.17 -0.72 12.72
CA LEU A 184 1.42 0.07 11.53
C LEU A 184 2.93 0.18 11.33
N VAL A 185 3.39 -0.24 10.15
CA VAL A 185 4.80 -0.17 9.75
C VAL A 185 4.93 0.95 8.73
N GLN A 186 5.75 1.96 9.04
CA GLN A 186 6.07 3.02 8.09
C GLN A 186 6.89 2.44 6.93
N LEU A 187 6.39 2.60 5.71
CA LEU A 187 7.11 2.21 4.50
C LEU A 187 7.92 3.40 4.01
N ALA A 188 9.25 3.23 3.94
CA ALA A 188 10.12 4.27 3.43
C ALA A 188 9.85 4.50 1.93
N THR A 189 9.52 5.74 1.56
CA THR A 189 9.31 6.17 0.18
C THR A 189 10.60 6.64 -0.50
N ALA A 190 11.69 6.73 0.26
CA ALA A 190 13.00 7.07 -0.23
C ALA A 190 14.09 6.41 0.63
N ARG A 191 15.21 6.04 0.02
CA ARG A 191 16.47 5.77 0.74
C ARG A 191 17.41 6.96 0.56
N PRO A 192 18.06 7.44 1.63
CA PRO A 192 19.12 8.43 1.51
C PRO A 192 20.19 7.94 0.53
N ARG A 193 20.70 8.85 -0.31
CA ARG A 193 21.73 8.51 -1.29
C ARG A 193 22.97 7.97 -0.56
N PRO A 194 23.58 6.86 -1.01
CA PRO A 194 24.76 6.34 -0.36
C PRO A 194 25.91 7.34 -0.50
N ILE A 195 26.40 7.87 0.63
CA ILE A 195 27.46 8.90 0.67
C ILE A 195 28.77 8.42 0.01
N LYS A 196 29.00 7.10 0.02
CA LYS A 196 30.19 6.45 -0.54
C LYS A 196 29.92 5.78 -1.90
N ALA A 197 28.83 6.12 -2.58
CA ALA A 197 28.52 5.55 -3.89
C ALA A 197 29.54 6.01 -4.94
N ARG A 198 30.02 5.08 -5.75
CA ARG A 198 30.95 5.39 -6.85
C ARG A 198 30.19 5.36 -8.18
N PRO A 199 30.44 6.30 -9.11
CA PRO A 199 29.90 6.19 -10.47
C PRO A 199 30.29 4.86 -11.09
N LEU A 200 29.33 4.22 -11.76
CA LEU A 200 29.50 2.95 -12.43
C LEU A 200 29.44 3.19 -13.94
N ASP A 201 30.51 2.83 -14.65
CA ASP A 201 30.55 2.84 -16.10
C ASP A 201 29.91 1.54 -16.65
N TRP A 202 28.82 1.68 -17.38
CA TRP A 202 28.09 0.56 -18.00
C TRP A 202 28.81 -0.01 -19.23
N ARG A 203 29.82 0.67 -19.77
CA ARG A 203 30.62 0.22 -20.92
C ARG A 203 31.68 -0.80 -20.51
N VAL A 204 32.07 -0.79 -19.23
CA VAL A 204 33.10 -1.66 -18.69
C VAL A 204 32.46 -2.80 -17.89
N GLN A 205 32.86 -4.03 -18.20
CA GLN A 205 32.37 -5.18 -17.46
C GLN A 205 32.88 -5.14 -16.02
N SER A 206 31.96 -5.28 -15.07
CA SER A 206 32.27 -5.27 -13.65
C SER A 206 31.38 -6.25 -12.88
N LYS A 207 31.66 -6.42 -11.59
CA LYS A 207 30.86 -7.27 -10.71
C LYS A 207 29.40 -6.80 -10.61
N ASP A 208 29.20 -5.50 -10.57
CA ASP A 208 27.86 -4.91 -10.47
C ASP A 208 27.21 -4.72 -11.85
N TRP A 209 28.00 -4.66 -12.93
CA TRP A 209 27.52 -4.63 -14.31
C TRP A 209 28.17 -5.71 -15.18
N PRO A 210 27.67 -6.96 -15.12
CA PRO A 210 28.25 -8.08 -15.86
C PRO A 210 27.87 -8.09 -17.36
N HIS A 211 26.96 -7.22 -17.78
CA HIS A 211 26.30 -7.26 -19.09
C HIS A 211 27.11 -6.61 -20.22
N ALA A 212 28.06 -5.73 -19.90
CA ALA A 212 28.89 -5.05 -20.88
C ALA A 212 29.64 -6.04 -21.79
N GLY A 213 29.57 -5.79 -23.10
CA GLY A 213 30.28 -6.56 -24.12
C GLY A 213 29.73 -7.97 -24.37
N ARG A 214 28.63 -8.38 -23.72
CA ARG A 214 28.02 -9.70 -23.98
C ARG A 214 27.14 -9.64 -25.22
N PRO A 215 27.38 -10.47 -26.26
CA PRO A 215 26.62 -10.43 -27.51
C PRO A 215 25.10 -10.56 -27.30
N ALA A 216 24.69 -11.45 -26.40
CA ALA A 216 23.27 -11.67 -26.10
C ALA A 216 22.60 -10.42 -25.47
N HIS A 217 23.32 -9.68 -24.63
CA HIS A 217 22.78 -8.46 -24.04
C HIS A 217 22.80 -7.29 -25.04
N GLU A 218 23.85 -7.17 -25.85
CA GLU A 218 23.92 -6.16 -26.91
C GLU A 218 22.76 -6.30 -27.91
N LEU A 219 22.43 -7.54 -28.30
CA LEU A 219 21.28 -7.82 -29.17
C LEU A 219 19.94 -7.49 -28.49
N ARG A 220 19.75 -7.90 -27.24
CA ARG A 220 18.52 -7.56 -26.49
C ARG A 220 18.36 -6.06 -26.34
N TYR A 221 19.46 -5.36 -26.04
CA TYR A 221 19.47 -3.91 -25.89
C TYR A 221 19.14 -3.20 -27.20
N SER A 222 19.71 -3.63 -28.34
CA SER A 222 19.41 -3.01 -29.63
C SER A 222 17.93 -3.15 -29.99
N ILE A 223 17.33 -4.32 -29.74
CA ILE A 223 15.88 -4.54 -29.92
C ILE A 223 15.06 -3.67 -28.97
N TYR A 224 15.42 -3.64 -27.68
CA TYR A 224 14.74 -2.82 -26.67
C TYR A 224 14.76 -1.34 -27.07
N ARG A 225 15.93 -0.83 -27.46
CA ARG A 225 16.13 0.56 -27.88
C ARG A 225 15.29 0.89 -29.11
N ASP A 226 15.34 0.06 -30.16
CA ASP A 226 14.56 0.29 -31.38
C ASP A 226 13.05 0.36 -31.09
N LEU A 227 12.53 -0.58 -30.28
CA LEU A 227 11.12 -0.56 -29.89
C LEU A 227 10.76 0.66 -29.03
N TRP A 228 11.64 1.06 -28.13
CA TRP A 228 11.44 2.24 -27.28
C TRP A 228 11.48 3.55 -28.10
N GLU A 229 12.40 3.67 -29.05
CA GLU A 229 12.51 4.81 -30.00
C GLU A 229 11.29 4.88 -30.91
N ARG A 230 10.73 3.72 -31.30
CA ARG A 230 9.44 3.63 -31.99
C ARG A 230 8.24 3.97 -31.10
N GLY A 231 8.45 4.36 -29.84
CA GLY A 231 7.41 4.82 -28.94
C GLY A 231 6.56 3.72 -28.32
N PHE A 232 7.03 2.48 -28.30
CA PHE A 232 6.37 1.40 -27.56
C PHE A 232 6.74 1.42 -26.07
N PHE A 233 5.82 0.97 -25.22
CA PHE A 233 6.09 0.72 -23.81
C PHE A 233 6.47 -0.74 -23.62
N LEU A 234 7.58 -0.97 -22.94
CA LEU A 234 8.20 -2.28 -22.82
C LEU A 234 8.22 -2.71 -21.35
N SER A 235 7.90 -3.98 -21.10
CA SER A 235 8.11 -4.61 -19.79
C SER A 235 8.64 -6.03 -19.93
N ALA A 236 9.10 -6.65 -18.84
CA ALA A 236 9.67 -7.99 -18.87
C ALA A 236 8.59 -9.05 -19.21
N ALA A 237 8.85 -9.91 -20.23
CA ALA A 237 7.94 -10.99 -20.63
C ALA A 237 8.24 -12.37 -20.02
N GLY A 238 9.01 -12.43 -18.93
CA GLY A 238 9.43 -13.71 -18.35
C GLY A 238 8.29 -14.68 -17.97
N LYS A 239 7.07 -14.17 -17.72
CA LYS A 239 5.88 -15.01 -17.46
C LYS A 239 5.25 -15.61 -18.72
N PHE A 240 5.58 -15.08 -19.89
CA PHE A 240 5.03 -15.44 -21.19
C PHE A 240 6.07 -16.14 -22.08
N GLY A 241 7.22 -16.52 -21.52
CA GLY A 241 8.31 -17.18 -22.26
C GLY A 241 9.05 -16.27 -23.25
N GLY A 242 8.78 -14.97 -23.23
CA GLY A 242 9.48 -13.98 -24.07
C GLY A 242 10.45 -13.11 -23.27
N ASP A 243 11.23 -12.30 -23.99
CA ASP A 243 12.11 -11.30 -23.37
C ASP A 243 11.33 -10.01 -23.00
N PHE A 244 10.53 -9.47 -23.95
CA PHE A 244 9.79 -8.23 -23.78
C PHE A 244 8.29 -8.36 -24.09
N LEU A 245 7.46 -7.71 -23.28
CA LEU A 245 6.07 -7.41 -23.59
C LEU A 245 6.03 -6.01 -24.19
N VAL A 246 5.47 -5.91 -25.38
CA VAL A 246 5.40 -4.66 -26.15
C VAL A 246 3.97 -4.15 -26.14
N TYR A 247 3.77 -2.94 -25.64
CA TYR A 247 2.47 -2.29 -25.61
C TYR A 247 2.49 -1.06 -26.53
N PRO A 248 1.50 -0.90 -27.41
CA PRO A 248 1.33 0.34 -28.15
C PRO A 248 0.98 1.45 -27.17
N VAL A 249 1.73 2.55 -27.21
CA VAL A 249 1.43 3.72 -26.39
C VAL A 249 0.58 4.66 -27.22
N VAL A 250 -0.71 4.67 -26.94
CA VAL A 250 -1.67 5.59 -27.54
C VAL A 250 -2.05 6.60 -26.46
N TRP A 251 -1.52 7.81 -26.52
CA TRP A 251 -2.05 8.91 -25.71
C TRP A 251 -3.20 9.53 -26.48
N CYS A 252 -4.42 9.20 -26.08
CA CYS A 252 -5.59 9.88 -26.61
C CYS A 252 -5.86 11.07 -25.70
N SER A 253 -5.68 12.28 -26.26
CA SER A 253 -6.27 13.48 -25.68
C SER A 253 -7.78 13.29 -25.60
N GLY A 254 -8.43 13.85 -24.57
CA GLY A 254 -9.89 13.75 -24.36
C GLY A 254 -10.77 14.24 -25.52
N TYR A 255 -10.16 14.73 -26.61
CA TYR A 255 -10.78 15.16 -27.86
C TYR A 255 -10.48 14.23 -29.06
N GLY A 256 -10.23 12.94 -28.83
CA GLY A 256 -10.18 11.92 -29.90
C GLY A 256 -8.95 11.98 -30.83
N THR A 257 -7.99 12.87 -30.57
CA THR A 257 -6.70 12.87 -31.25
C THR A 257 -5.72 12.00 -30.47
N CYS A 258 -5.41 10.85 -31.05
CA CYS A 258 -4.39 9.95 -30.54
C CYS A 258 -3.06 10.26 -31.24
N GLN A 259 -2.11 10.87 -30.53
CA GLN A 259 -0.78 11.17 -31.05
C GLN A 259 0.25 10.22 -30.43
N LYS A 260 1.29 9.92 -31.22
CA LYS A 260 2.44 9.13 -30.76
C LYS A 260 3.21 9.96 -29.72
N VAL A 261 3.31 9.44 -28.50
CA VAL A 261 3.61 10.18 -27.25
C VAL A 261 5.01 10.80 -27.19
N ARG A 262 5.88 10.53 -28.17
CA ARG A 262 7.24 11.07 -28.17
C ARG A 262 7.53 11.74 -29.50
N SER A 263 7.29 13.05 -29.55
CA SER A 263 8.01 13.90 -30.48
C SER A 263 9.43 14.05 -29.95
N ASN A 264 10.42 13.59 -30.72
CA ASN A 264 11.84 13.69 -30.43
C ASN A 264 12.23 15.13 -30.08
N ASN A 265 12.33 15.44 -28.80
CA ASN A 265 13.11 16.56 -28.27
C ASN A 265 13.78 16.05 -27.00
N LEU A 266 14.84 15.27 -27.21
CA LEU A 266 15.94 15.07 -26.28
C LEU A 266 17.13 15.84 -26.85
#